data_AF-A0A3D2G6K0-F1
#
_entry.id   AF-A0A3D2G6K0-F1
#
_cell.length_a   1.000
_cell.length_b   1.000
_cell.length_c   1.000
_cell.angle_alpha   90.00
_cell.angle_beta   90.00
_cell.angle_gamma   90.00
#
_symmetry.space_group_name_H-M   'P 1'
#
loop_
_entity.id
_entity.type
_entity.pdbx_description
1 polymer ?
#
loop_
_entity_poly.entity_id
_entity_poly.type
_entity_poly.pdbx_seq_one_letter_code
_entity_poly.pdbx_strand_id
1 'polypeptide(L)'
;MKLKTKMTLLFLTIIFVPLLFFAAAFLGIGYHENVNVIHELTKEDVMIGAMISKRFMGYLVLAMAVILILTSALITAWVNQDIYKPIKELSIAMRKIAEGDFDYRLPDKQEGEIGHLHDNYEQMRLQLKENAEEKMQNEKKSKELVSNISHDLKTPITSIKGYVEGIMDGVADTPEKMDKYIKTIYNKANDMDRLINELTTYSGIDSNKIPYHFHVLNIADYFQDCVEEVGLDLEQKDIQLNYTNLAPADTCIVADPEQLKKVINNII
;
A
#
# COMPACT_ATOMS: atom_id res chain seq x y z
N MET A 1 9.59 28.54 -5.71
CA MET A 1 8.61 29.41 -5.00
C MET A 1 7.31 28.62 -4.86
N LYS A 2 6.75 28.54 -3.64
CA LYS A 2 5.52 27.79 -3.35
C LYS A 2 4.39 28.19 -4.30
N LEU A 3 3.59 27.24 -4.78
CA LEU A 3 2.47 27.46 -5.68
C LEU A 3 1.50 28.50 -5.10
N LYS A 4 1.27 28.43 -3.78
CA LYS A 4 0.46 29.42 -3.05
C LYS A 4 1.00 30.84 -3.18
N THR A 5 2.32 31.02 -3.13
CA THR A 5 2.96 32.33 -3.29
C THR A 5 2.84 32.83 -4.73
N LYS A 6 3.01 31.96 -5.73
CA LYS A 6 2.77 32.32 -7.15
C LYS A 6 1.32 32.75 -7.37
N MET A 7 0.34 31.98 -6.88
CA MET A 7 -1.08 32.31 -7.02
C MET A 7 -1.43 33.64 -6.36
N THR A 8 -0.98 33.88 -5.13
CA THR A 8 -1.27 35.13 -4.41
C THR A 8 -0.68 36.35 -5.12
N LEU A 9 0.55 36.27 -5.63
CA LEU A 9 1.17 37.32 -6.43
C LEU A 9 0.40 37.58 -7.73
N LEU A 10 -0.04 36.52 -8.41
CA LEU A 10 -0.82 36.63 -9.65
C LEU A 10 -2.16 37.33 -9.38
N PHE A 11 -2.90 36.92 -8.34
CA PHE A 11 -4.16 37.53 -7.92
C PHE A 11 -4.00 39.01 -7.56
N LEU A 12 -2.96 39.36 -6.80
CA LEU A 12 -2.66 40.75 -6.48
C LEU A 12 -2.41 41.56 -7.75
N THR A 13 -1.63 41.04 -8.69
CA THR A 13 -1.34 41.73 -9.97
C THR A 13 -2.62 42.01 -10.76
N ILE A 14 -3.55 41.04 -10.84
CA ILE A 14 -4.81 41.17 -11.58
C ILE A 14 -5.74 42.21 -10.97
N ILE A 15 -5.76 42.33 -9.64
CA ILE A 15 -6.64 43.28 -8.95
C ILE A 15 -6.03 44.69 -8.99
N PHE A 16 -4.75 44.80 -8.63
CA PHE A 16 -4.13 46.10 -8.42
C PHE A 16 -3.74 46.81 -9.72
N VAL A 17 -3.36 46.09 -10.79
CA VAL A 17 -2.99 46.75 -12.05
C VAL A 17 -4.18 47.51 -12.66
N PRO A 18 -5.36 46.90 -12.88
CA PRO A 18 -6.52 47.63 -13.40
C PRO A 18 -7.01 48.73 -12.45
N LEU A 19 -6.96 48.51 -11.14
CA LEU A 19 -7.35 49.51 -10.14
C LEU A 19 -6.45 50.75 -10.21
N LEU A 20 -5.15 50.57 -10.37
CA LEU A 20 -4.17 51.65 -10.45
C LEU A 20 -4.34 52.44 -11.77
N PHE A 21 -4.58 51.74 -12.88
CA PHE A 21 -4.93 52.39 -14.16
C PHE A 21 -6.25 53.16 -14.07
N PHE A 22 -7.27 52.62 -13.40
CA PHE A 22 -8.54 53.30 -13.18
C PHE A 22 -8.39 54.53 -12.28
N ALA A 23 -7.60 54.45 -11.21
CA ALA A 23 -7.32 55.59 -10.35
C ALA A 23 -6.56 56.70 -11.10
N ALA A 24 -5.56 56.35 -11.92
CA ALA A 24 -4.83 57.30 -12.75
C ALA A 24 -5.74 57.99 -13.79
N ALA A 25 -6.64 57.22 -14.41
CA ALA A 25 -7.67 57.73 -15.32
C ALA A 25 -8.58 58.76 -14.64
N PHE A 26 -9.08 58.42 -13.45
CA PHE A 26 -9.99 59.24 -12.68
C PHE A 26 -9.34 60.55 -12.23
N LEU A 27 -8.10 60.49 -11.74
CA LEU A 27 -7.31 61.68 -11.38
C LEU A 27 -7.02 62.58 -12.59
N GLY A 28 -6.71 61.99 -13.75
CA GLY A 28 -6.47 62.74 -14.99
C GLY A 28 -7.70 63.50 -15.48
N ILE A 29 -8.88 62.88 -15.42
CA ILE A 29 -10.15 63.52 -15.77
C ILE A 29 -10.48 64.65 -14.78
N GLY A 30 -10.35 64.39 -13.47
CA GLY A 30 -10.62 65.39 -12.43
C GLY A 30 -9.69 66.62 -12.50
N TYR A 31 -8.44 66.42 -12.90
CA TYR A 31 -7.50 67.53 -13.12
C TYR A 31 -7.89 68.39 -14.34
N HIS A 32 -8.29 67.76 -15.45
CA HIS A 32 -8.72 68.47 -16.66
C HIS A 32 -10.02 69.27 -16.43
N GLU A 33 -10.97 68.73 -15.66
CA GLU A 33 -12.23 69.41 -15.35
C GLU A 33 -12.02 70.63 -14.45
N ASN A 34 -11.12 70.56 -13.47
CA ASN A 34 -10.78 71.69 -12.58
C ASN A 34 -10.06 72.84 -13.29
N VAL A 35 -9.19 72.55 -14.27
CA VAL A 35 -8.48 73.60 -15.04
C VAL A 35 -9.44 74.40 -15.93
N ASN A 36 -10.48 73.76 -16.47
CA ASN A 36 -11.47 74.43 -17.33
C ASN A 36 -12.41 75.38 -16.57
N VAL A 37 -12.50 75.28 -15.23
CA VAL A 37 -13.33 76.19 -14.42
C VAL A 37 -12.64 77.55 -14.20
N ILE A 38 -11.32 77.65 -14.40
CA ILE A 38 -10.51 78.84 -14.07
C ILE A 38 -10.40 79.82 -15.27
N HIS A 39 -10.81 79.43 -16.47
CA HIS A 39 -10.83 80.29 -17.67
C HIS A 39 -12.25 80.45 -18.24
N GLU A 40 -12.62 81.70 -18.56
CA GLU A 40 -13.88 82.07 -19.20
C GLU A 40 -13.86 81.61 -20.67
N LEU A 41 -14.11 80.30 -20.90
CA LEU A 41 -13.98 79.62 -22.18
C LEU A 41 -15.16 79.92 -23.12
N THR A 42 -14.88 80.09 -24.42
CA THR A 42 -15.93 80.21 -25.44
C THR A 42 -16.62 78.85 -25.66
N LYS A 43 -17.87 78.85 -26.20
CA LYS A 43 -18.60 77.60 -26.52
C LYS A 43 -17.79 76.63 -27.40
N GLU A 44 -16.92 77.18 -28.24
CA GLU A 44 -16.06 76.43 -29.15
C GLU A 44 -14.95 75.68 -28.38
N ASP A 45 -14.33 76.31 -27.39
CA ASP A 45 -13.32 75.68 -26.52
C ASP A 45 -13.92 74.55 -25.66
N VAL A 46 -15.14 74.77 -25.14
CA VAL A 46 -15.89 73.76 -24.39
C VAL A 46 -16.23 72.54 -25.27
N MET A 47 -16.60 72.78 -26.53
CA MET A 47 -16.94 71.73 -27.48
C MET A 47 -15.69 70.93 -27.92
N ILE A 48 -14.54 71.58 -28.09
CA ILE A 48 -13.25 70.93 -28.40
C ILE A 48 -12.79 70.08 -27.21
N GLY A 49 -12.83 70.59 -25.99
CA GLY A 49 -12.49 69.85 -24.77
C GLY A 49 -13.38 68.61 -24.56
N ALA A 50 -14.68 68.71 -24.81
CA ALA A 50 -15.63 67.60 -24.73
C ALA A 50 -15.38 66.51 -25.80
N MET A 51 -14.92 66.89 -27.00
CA MET A 51 -14.53 65.93 -28.04
C MET A 51 -13.23 65.20 -27.70
N ILE A 52 -12.24 65.91 -27.14
CA ILE A 52 -10.96 65.32 -26.71
C ILE A 52 -11.18 64.33 -25.56
N SER A 53 -11.99 64.69 -24.56
CA SER A 53 -12.28 63.83 -23.40
C SER A 53 -13.01 62.54 -23.79
N LYS A 54 -13.97 62.59 -24.73
CA LYS A 54 -14.65 61.40 -25.26
C LYS A 54 -13.71 60.45 -26.00
N ARG A 55 -12.81 60.96 -26.84
CA ARG A 55 -11.84 60.13 -27.57
C ARG A 55 -10.81 59.52 -26.61
N PHE A 56 -10.33 60.30 -25.65
CA PHE A 56 -9.43 59.83 -24.59
C PHE A 56 -10.06 58.69 -23.77
N MET A 57 -11.32 58.83 -23.35
CA MET A 57 -12.06 57.80 -22.62
C MET A 57 -12.19 56.50 -23.43
N GLY A 58 -12.45 56.61 -24.74
CA GLY A 58 -12.47 55.45 -25.64
C GLY A 58 -11.13 54.71 -25.71
N TYR A 59 -10.02 55.43 -25.85
CA TYR A 59 -8.68 54.82 -25.83
C TYR A 59 -8.34 54.17 -24.48
N LEU A 60 -8.80 54.77 -23.37
CA LEU A 60 -8.57 54.24 -22.03
C LEU A 60 -9.31 52.93 -21.79
N VAL A 61 -10.59 52.87 -22.16
CA VAL A 61 -11.40 51.65 -22.10
C VAL A 61 -10.79 50.56 -22.98
N LEU A 62 -10.35 50.90 -24.19
CA LEU A 62 -9.67 49.96 -25.08
C LEU A 62 -8.37 49.43 -24.46
N ALA A 63 -7.54 50.30 -23.89
CA ALA A 63 -6.29 49.91 -23.24
C ALA A 63 -6.54 48.97 -22.05
N MET A 64 -7.54 49.27 -21.22
CA MET A 64 -7.94 48.40 -20.10
C MET A 64 -8.41 47.03 -20.61
N ALA A 65 -9.22 46.99 -21.66
CA ALA A 65 -9.68 45.73 -22.25
C ALA A 65 -8.50 44.89 -22.78
N VAL A 66 -7.53 45.51 -23.45
CA VAL A 66 -6.33 44.83 -23.94
C VAL A 66 -5.50 44.27 -22.78
N ILE A 67 -5.27 45.07 -21.72
CA ILE A 67 -4.52 44.61 -20.54
C ILE A 67 -5.22 43.43 -19.87
N LEU A 68 -6.55 43.47 -19.73
CA LEU A 68 -7.33 42.37 -19.17
C LEU A 68 -7.21 41.09 -20.01
N ILE A 69 -7.29 41.20 -21.33
CA ILE A 69 -7.14 40.05 -22.23
C ILE A 69 -5.72 39.47 -22.13
N LEU A 70 -4.68 40.30 -22.18
CA LEU A 70 -3.29 39.87 -22.10
C LEU A 70 -2.97 39.20 -20.77
N THR A 71 -3.42 39.80 -19.66
CA THR A 71 -3.24 39.21 -18.32
C THR A 71 -4.00 37.90 -18.19
N SER A 72 -5.26 37.83 -18.64
CA SER A 72 -6.05 36.59 -18.68
C SER A 72 -5.36 35.46 -19.46
N ALA A 73 -4.80 35.77 -20.63
CA ALA A 73 -4.08 34.81 -21.45
C ALA A 73 -2.80 34.29 -20.75
N LEU A 74 -2.03 35.20 -20.14
CA LEU A 74 -0.82 34.86 -19.40
C LEU A 74 -1.12 33.94 -18.20
N ILE A 75 -2.17 34.25 -17.44
CA ILE A 75 -2.62 33.42 -16.31
C ILE A 75 -3.05 32.04 -16.77
N THR A 76 -3.84 31.98 -17.84
CA THR A 76 -4.34 30.71 -18.38
C THR A 76 -3.19 29.80 -18.79
N ALA A 77 -2.20 30.34 -19.50
CA ALA A 77 -1.00 29.59 -19.88
C ALA A 77 -0.22 29.08 -18.66
N TRP A 78 -0.04 29.94 -17.65
CA TRP A 78 0.65 29.59 -16.41
C TRP A 78 -0.10 28.49 -15.62
N VAL A 79 -1.39 28.66 -15.35
CA VAL A 79 -2.22 27.66 -14.63
C VAL A 79 -2.23 26.33 -15.37
N ASN A 80 -2.34 26.37 -16.69
CA ASN A 80 -2.38 25.15 -17.49
C ASN A 80 -1.09 24.32 -17.32
N GLN A 81 0.07 24.97 -17.28
CA GLN A 81 1.36 24.31 -17.19
C GLN A 81 1.76 23.92 -15.75
N ASP A 82 1.54 24.79 -14.78
CA ASP A 82 1.99 24.59 -13.38
C ASP A 82 0.96 23.85 -12.50
N ILE A 83 -0.32 23.77 -12.91
CA ILE A 83 -1.39 23.17 -12.09
C ILE A 83 -2.16 22.09 -12.85
N TYR A 84 -2.80 22.46 -13.97
CA TYR A 84 -3.76 21.57 -14.63
C TYR A 84 -3.10 20.33 -15.23
N LYS A 85 -2.00 20.50 -15.97
CA LYS A 85 -1.28 19.39 -16.61
C LYS A 85 -0.75 18.36 -15.58
N PRO A 86 -0.03 18.77 -14.51
CA PRO A 86 0.39 17.85 -13.45
C PRO A 86 -0.75 17.08 -12.76
N ILE A 87 -1.85 17.76 -12.43
CA ILE A 87 -3.01 17.11 -11.79
C ILE A 87 -3.64 16.07 -12.73
N LYS A 88 -3.71 16.38 -14.03
CA LYS A 88 -4.20 15.43 -15.04
C LYS A 88 -3.28 14.22 -15.16
N GLU A 89 -1.97 14.40 -15.13
CA GLU A 89 -0.98 13.31 -15.15
C GLU A 89 -1.12 12.42 -13.92
N LEU A 90 -1.18 13.01 -12.72
CA LEU A 90 -1.47 12.29 -11.46
C LEU A 90 -2.79 11.51 -11.54
N SER A 91 -3.85 12.12 -12.06
CA SER A 91 -5.15 11.45 -12.21
C SER A 91 -5.08 10.23 -13.14
N ILE A 92 -4.34 10.33 -14.25
CA ILE A 92 -4.11 9.21 -15.16
C ILE A 92 -3.30 8.11 -14.47
N ALA A 93 -2.25 8.49 -13.73
CA ALA A 93 -1.38 7.58 -13.00
C ALA A 93 -2.16 6.81 -11.91
N MET A 94 -3.00 7.50 -11.15
CA MET A 94 -3.90 6.88 -10.16
C MET A 94 -4.87 5.88 -10.80
N ARG A 95 -5.39 6.17 -12.00
CA ARG A 95 -6.24 5.23 -12.73
C ARG A 95 -5.46 4.00 -13.18
N LYS A 96 -4.19 4.16 -13.60
CA LYS A 96 -3.31 3.03 -13.96
C LYS A 96 -3.07 2.10 -12.77
N ILE A 97 -2.82 2.66 -11.58
CA ILE A 97 -2.76 1.88 -10.33
C ILE A 97 -4.07 1.15 -10.08
N ALA A 98 -5.23 1.81 -10.25
CA ALA A 98 -6.54 1.17 -10.07
C ALA A 98 -6.81 0.03 -11.08
N GLU A 99 -6.19 0.09 -12.26
CA GLU A 99 -6.20 -0.98 -13.27
C GLU A 99 -5.18 -2.10 -12.97
N GLY A 100 -4.37 -1.97 -11.91
CA GLY A 100 -3.34 -2.93 -11.51
C GLY A 100 -1.97 -2.73 -12.18
N ASP A 101 -1.79 -1.65 -12.93
CA ASP A 101 -0.50 -1.29 -13.53
C ASP A 101 0.33 -0.48 -12.52
N PHE A 102 1.20 -1.20 -11.78
CA PHE A 102 2.12 -0.58 -10.83
C PHE A 102 3.44 -0.16 -11.45
N ASP A 103 3.67 -0.39 -12.75
CA ASP A 103 4.92 -0.03 -13.43
C ASP A 103 4.86 1.36 -14.07
N TYR A 104 3.66 1.93 -14.19
CA TYR A 104 3.46 3.30 -14.67
C TYR A 104 4.07 4.34 -13.72
N ARG A 105 5.08 5.06 -14.21
CA ARG A 105 5.78 6.12 -13.48
C ARG A 105 5.39 7.50 -14.01
N LEU A 106 5.31 8.46 -13.08
CA LEU A 106 5.18 9.85 -13.47
C LEU A 106 6.52 10.40 -14.01
N PRO A 107 6.48 11.41 -14.90
CA PRO A 107 7.69 12.11 -15.33
C PRO A 107 8.43 12.72 -14.13
N ASP A 108 9.77 12.69 -14.18
CA ASP A 108 10.59 13.11 -13.06
C ASP A 108 10.47 14.61 -12.74
N LYS A 109 10.55 14.88 -11.42
CA LYS A 109 10.82 16.15 -10.73
C LYS A 109 9.86 17.30 -11.01
N GLN A 110 8.82 17.36 -10.20
CA GLN A 110 8.14 18.62 -9.90
C GLN A 110 8.62 19.16 -8.56
N GLU A 111 8.83 20.47 -8.47
CA GLU A 111 9.18 21.12 -7.21
C GLU A 111 7.93 21.71 -6.54
N GLY A 112 7.99 21.90 -5.22
CA GLY A 112 6.90 22.50 -4.45
C GLY A 112 5.77 21.52 -4.14
N GLU A 113 4.56 22.04 -3.99
CA GLU A 113 3.40 21.29 -3.49
C GLU A 113 2.99 20.14 -4.41
N ILE A 114 3.09 20.32 -5.72
CA ILE A 114 2.78 19.25 -6.69
C ILE A 114 3.88 18.17 -6.69
N GLY A 115 5.13 18.56 -6.45
CA GLY A 115 6.24 17.63 -6.21
C GLY A 115 5.95 16.70 -5.04
N HIS A 116 5.49 17.23 -3.91
CA HIS A 116 5.09 16.40 -2.77
C HIS A 116 3.95 15.44 -3.09
N LEU A 117 3.01 15.80 -3.99
CA LEU A 117 1.98 14.88 -4.45
C LEU A 117 2.55 13.76 -5.34
N HIS A 118 3.54 14.07 -6.19
CA HIS A 118 4.28 13.05 -6.94
C HIS A 118 5.03 12.09 -6.00
N ASP A 119 5.71 12.62 -4.98
CA ASP A 119 6.44 11.81 -4.00
C ASP A 119 5.49 10.86 -3.25
N ASN A 120 4.35 11.38 -2.77
CA ASN A 120 3.34 10.57 -2.09
C ASN A 120 2.74 9.49 -3.02
N TYR A 121 2.48 9.85 -4.29
CA TYR A 121 2.02 8.88 -5.30
C TYR A 121 3.05 7.77 -5.51
N GLU A 122 4.34 8.12 -5.69
CA GLU A 122 5.39 7.13 -5.93
C GLU A 122 5.59 6.20 -4.73
N GLN A 123 5.54 6.74 -3.50
CA GLN A 123 5.56 5.92 -2.28
C GLN A 123 4.40 4.92 -2.25
N MET A 124 3.17 5.39 -2.50
CA MET A 124 1.99 4.55 -2.55
C MET A 124 2.10 3.48 -3.66
N ARG A 125 2.58 3.86 -4.85
CA ARG A 125 2.78 2.94 -5.99
C ARG A 125 3.76 1.83 -5.64
N LEU A 126 4.91 2.17 -5.04
CA LEU A 126 5.94 1.21 -4.64
C LEU A 126 5.42 0.25 -3.57
N GLN A 127 4.74 0.77 -2.55
CA GLN A 127 4.16 -0.07 -1.49
C GLN A 127 3.10 -1.04 -2.03
N LEU A 128 2.22 -0.57 -2.92
CA LEU A 128 1.23 -1.43 -3.57
C LEU A 128 1.88 -2.49 -4.46
N LYS A 129 2.95 -2.12 -5.18
CA LYS A 129 3.72 -3.07 -6.00
C LYS A 129 4.33 -4.18 -5.15
N GLU A 130 5.02 -3.81 -4.07
CA GLU A 130 5.64 -4.76 -3.14
C GLU A 130 4.60 -5.71 -2.54
N ASN A 131 3.48 -5.17 -2.04
CA ASN A 131 2.39 -5.98 -1.49
C ASN A 131 1.78 -6.93 -2.52
N ALA A 132 1.64 -6.48 -3.79
CA ALA A 132 1.11 -7.32 -4.85
C ALA A 132 2.07 -8.45 -5.23
N GLU A 133 3.37 -8.16 -5.31
CA GLU A 133 4.42 -9.15 -5.55
C GLU A 133 4.48 -10.17 -4.41
N GLU A 134 4.48 -9.73 -3.16
CA GLU A 134 4.46 -10.61 -1.99
C GLU A 134 3.23 -11.51 -1.99
N LYS A 135 2.04 -10.94 -2.21
CA LYS A 135 0.80 -11.71 -2.31
C LYS A 135 0.88 -12.78 -3.39
N MET A 136 1.39 -12.44 -4.56
CA MET A 136 1.55 -13.40 -5.67
C MET A 136 2.53 -14.53 -5.31
N GLN A 137 3.63 -14.22 -4.62
CA GLN A 137 4.57 -15.24 -4.14
C GLN A 137 3.92 -16.17 -3.10
N ASN A 138 3.15 -15.62 -2.17
CA ASN A 138 2.45 -16.41 -1.15
C ASN A 138 1.37 -17.31 -1.78
N GLU A 139 0.59 -16.79 -2.74
CA GLU A 139 -0.38 -17.60 -3.50
C GLU A 139 0.31 -18.72 -4.27
N LYS A 140 1.48 -18.48 -4.85
CA LYS A 140 2.27 -19.50 -5.55
C LYS A 140 2.74 -20.58 -4.59
N LYS A 141 3.33 -20.21 -3.44
CA LYS A 141 3.78 -21.15 -2.40
C LYS A 141 2.62 -22.00 -1.87
N SER A 142 1.47 -21.38 -1.62
CA SER A 142 0.25 -22.07 -1.17
C SER A 142 -0.21 -23.11 -2.19
N LYS A 143 -0.25 -22.75 -3.49
CA LYS A 143 -0.58 -23.70 -4.57
C LYS A 143 0.42 -24.84 -4.68
N GLU A 144 1.72 -24.56 -4.58
CA GLU A 144 2.78 -25.58 -4.59
C GLU A 144 2.63 -26.54 -3.40
N LEU A 145 2.38 -26.03 -2.19
CA LEU A 145 2.16 -26.86 -1.01
C LEU A 145 0.95 -27.79 -1.18
N VAL A 146 -0.19 -27.26 -1.60
CA VAL A 146 -1.41 -28.06 -1.83
C VAL A 146 -1.16 -29.14 -2.88
N SER A 147 -0.46 -28.79 -3.96
CA SER A 147 -0.09 -29.76 -5.01
C SER A 147 0.81 -30.87 -4.46
N ASN A 148 1.85 -30.52 -3.70
CA ASN A 148 2.78 -31.48 -3.12
C ASN A 148 2.09 -32.42 -2.15
N ILE A 149 1.29 -31.89 -1.21
CA ILE A 149 0.54 -32.71 -0.25
C ILE A 149 -0.47 -33.61 -0.98
N SER A 150 -1.12 -33.12 -2.04
CA SER A 150 -2.03 -33.96 -2.84
C SER A 150 -1.30 -35.14 -3.52
N HIS A 151 -0.09 -34.92 -4.02
CA HIS A 151 0.76 -36.00 -4.55
C HIS A 151 1.17 -36.98 -3.45
N ASP A 152 1.61 -36.46 -2.31
CA ASP A 152 2.09 -37.27 -1.19
C ASP A 152 0.97 -38.07 -0.53
N LEU A 153 -0.27 -37.59 -0.54
CA LEU A 153 -1.46 -38.33 -0.09
C LEU A 153 -1.89 -39.43 -1.08
N LYS A 154 -1.65 -39.27 -2.38
CA LYS A 154 -2.02 -40.28 -3.38
C LYS A 154 -1.27 -41.60 -3.16
N THR A 155 -0.01 -41.54 -2.73
CA THR A 155 0.85 -42.70 -2.48
C THR A 155 0.34 -43.62 -1.35
N PRO A 156 0.08 -43.13 -0.12
CA PRO A 156 -0.49 -43.95 0.95
C PRO A 156 -1.91 -44.42 0.62
N ILE A 157 -2.74 -43.61 -0.05
CA ILE A 157 -4.08 -44.05 -0.51
C ILE A 157 -3.96 -45.24 -1.46
N THR A 158 -3.07 -45.16 -2.46
CA THR A 158 -2.86 -46.26 -3.42
C THR A 158 -2.34 -47.51 -2.73
N SER A 159 -1.44 -47.34 -1.76
CA SER A 159 -0.90 -48.43 -0.94
C SER A 159 -2.01 -49.11 -0.13
N ILE A 160 -2.80 -48.33 0.62
CA ILE A 160 -3.93 -48.83 1.41
C ILE A 160 -4.88 -49.61 0.51
N LYS A 161 -5.25 -49.05 -0.65
CA LYS A 161 -6.14 -49.72 -1.61
C LYS A 161 -5.56 -51.06 -2.07
N GLY A 162 -4.28 -51.11 -2.45
CA GLY A 162 -3.63 -52.35 -2.89
C GLY A 162 -3.52 -53.42 -1.79
N TYR A 163 -3.26 -53.02 -0.55
CA TYR A 163 -3.27 -53.95 0.58
C TYR A 163 -4.69 -54.44 0.90
N VAL A 164 -5.71 -53.58 0.84
CA VAL A 164 -7.11 -53.98 1.00
C VAL A 164 -7.56 -54.93 -0.12
N GLU A 165 -7.23 -54.63 -1.38
CA GLU A 165 -7.47 -55.51 -2.53
C GLU A 165 -6.80 -56.88 -2.32
N GLY A 166 -5.54 -56.92 -1.89
CA GLY A 166 -4.86 -58.19 -1.60
C GLY A 166 -5.47 -58.98 -0.43
N ILE A 167 -6.09 -58.32 0.55
CA ILE A 167 -6.90 -59.01 1.57
C ILE A 167 -8.16 -59.59 0.94
N MET A 168 -8.87 -58.82 0.11
CA MET A 168 -10.11 -59.23 -0.53
C MET A 168 -9.91 -60.38 -1.52
N ASP A 169 -8.79 -60.40 -2.24
CA ASP A 169 -8.43 -61.43 -3.22
C ASP A 169 -7.85 -62.69 -2.56
N GLY A 170 -7.73 -62.72 -1.22
CA GLY A 170 -7.21 -63.86 -0.47
C GLY A 170 -5.69 -64.03 -0.53
N VAL A 171 -4.93 -63.00 -0.94
CA VAL A 171 -3.45 -63.02 -0.98
C VAL A 171 -2.85 -63.03 0.43
N ALA A 172 -3.52 -62.39 1.38
CA ALA A 172 -3.21 -62.44 2.81
C ALA A 172 -3.79 -63.73 3.44
N ASP A 173 -3.27 -64.88 3.01
CA ASP A 173 -3.77 -66.23 3.31
C ASP A 173 -3.29 -66.80 4.65
N THR A 174 -2.31 -66.18 5.31
CA THR A 174 -1.83 -66.59 6.63
C THR A 174 -2.07 -65.52 7.69
N PRO A 175 -2.18 -65.89 8.99
CA PRO A 175 -2.31 -64.92 10.08
C PRO A 175 -1.19 -63.88 10.09
N GLU A 176 0.05 -64.28 9.79
CA GLU A 176 1.21 -63.39 9.77
C GLU A 176 1.14 -62.39 8.60
N LYS A 177 0.70 -62.83 7.40
CA LYS A 177 0.50 -61.92 6.27
C LYS A 177 -0.65 -60.95 6.53
N MET A 178 -1.74 -61.42 7.13
CA MET A 178 -2.87 -60.58 7.51
C MET A 178 -2.43 -59.46 8.47
N ASP A 179 -1.71 -59.81 9.54
CA ASP A 179 -1.18 -58.84 10.50
C ASP A 179 -0.26 -57.81 9.82
N LYS A 180 0.63 -58.26 8.92
CA LYS A 180 1.49 -57.36 8.13
C LYS A 180 0.71 -56.38 7.26
N TYR A 181 -0.33 -56.85 6.58
CA TYR A 181 -1.17 -56.01 5.72
C TYR A 181 -1.91 -54.96 6.54
N ILE A 182 -2.55 -55.37 7.64
CA ILE A 182 -3.26 -54.47 8.56
C ILE A 182 -2.32 -53.43 9.16
N LYS A 183 -1.14 -53.83 9.65
CA LYS A 183 -0.12 -52.88 10.15
C LYS A 183 0.32 -51.89 9.07
N THR A 184 0.49 -52.36 7.84
CA THR A 184 0.89 -51.46 6.73
C THR A 184 -0.22 -50.46 6.41
N ILE A 185 -1.48 -50.89 6.37
CA ILE A 185 -2.64 -50.00 6.20
C ILE A 185 -2.69 -48.95 7.31
N TYR A 186 -2.54 -49.37 8.58
CA TYR A 186 -2.53 -48.48 9.74
C TYR A 186 -1.41 -47.43 9.65
N ASN A 187 -0.18 -47.84 9.34
CA ASN A 187 0.94 -46.92 9.20
C ASN A 187 0.71 -45.93 8.05
N LYS A 188 0.14 -46.37 6.93
CA LYS A 188 -0.19 -45.47 5.80
C LYS A 188 -1.31 -44.49 6.13
N ALA A 189 -2.27 -44.87 6.98
CA ALA A 189 -3.29 -43.96 7.47
C ALA A 189 -2.69 -42.89 8.40
N ASN A 190 -1.76 -43.27 9.28
CA ASN A 190 -1.03 -42.31 10.13
C ASN A 190 -0.15 -41.37 9.30
N ASP A 191 0.50 -41.86 8.23
CA ASP A 191 1.24 -41.02 7.29
C ASP A 191 0.34 -39.93 6.68
N MET A 192 -0.90 -40.28 6.32
CA MET A 192 -1.88 -39.33 5.78
C MET A 192 -2.32 -38.30 6.83
N ASP A 193 -2.56 -38.73 8.07
CA ASP A 193 -2.95 -37.84 9.16
C ASP A 193 -1.88 -36.77 9.41
N ARG A 194 -0.60 -37.16 9.43
CA ARG A 194 0.53 -36.21 9.51
C ARG A 194 0.51 -35.18 8.38
N LEU A 195 0.34 -35.61 7.13
CA LEU A 195 0.28 -34.71 5.96
C LEU A 195 -0.91 -33.74 6.03
N ILE A 196 -2.06 -34.18 6.53
CA ILE A 196 -3.24 -33.33 6.75
C ILE A 196 -2.97 -32.29 7.85
N ASN A 197 -2.30 -32.70 8.94
CA ASN A 197 -1.92 -31.80 10.02
C ASN A 197 -0.90 -30.74 9.56
N GLU A 198 0.05 -31.10 8.69
CA GLU A 198 0.97 -30.16 8.06
C GLU A 198 0.24 -29.11 7.20
N LEU A 199 -0.71 -29.54 6.37
CA LEU A 199 -1.54 -28.63 5.56
C LEU A 199 -2.36 -27.67 6.43
N THR A 200 -2.96 -28.21 7.51
CA THR A 200 -3.80 -27.45 8.43
C THR A 200 -2.98 -26.42 9.20
N THR A 201 -1.79 -26.80 9.65
CA THR A 201 -0.86 -25.90 10.35
C THR A 201 -0.45 -24.75 9.44
N TYR A 202 -0.05 -25.02 8.19
CA TYR A 202 0.30 -23.97 7.24
C TYR A 202 -0.87 -23.02 6.95
N SER A 203 -2.07 -23.56 6.71
CA SER A 203 -3.28 -22.77 6.47
C SER A 203 -3.71 -21.93 7.68
N GLY A 204 -3.42 -22.41 8.89
CA GLY A 204 -3.67 -21.71 10.16
C GLY A 204 -2.71 -20.52 10.38
N ILE A 205 -1.45 -20.64 9.96
CA ILE A 205 -0.45 -19.56 10.06
C ILE A 205 -0.84 -18.38 9.16
N ASP A 206 -1.21 -18.63 7.89
CA ASP A 206 -1.57 -17.58 6.91
C ASP A 206 -2.80 -16.76 7.32
N SER A 207 -3.68 -17.31 8.15
CA SER A 207 -4.90 -16.61 8.59
C SER A 207 -4.73 -15.80 9.87
N ASN A 208 -3.53 -15.79 10.47
CA ASN A 208 -3.23 -15.17 11.78
C ASN A 208 -4.26 -15.57 12.87
N LYS A 209 -4.83 -16.77 12.72
CA LYS A 209 -5.97 -17.29 13.50
C LYS A 209 -5.59 -18.48 14.37
N ILE A 210 -4.31 -18.70 14.64
CA ILE A 210 -3.93 -19.68 15.67
C ILE A 210 -4.28 -19.01 17.02
N PRO A 211 -5.35 -19.41 17.73
CA PRO A 211 -5.62 -18.85 19.03
C PRO A 211 -4.48 -19.28 19.96
N TYR A 212 -3.74 -18.31 20.47
CA TYR A 212 -2.74 -18.56 21.49
C TYR A 212 -3.40 -18.54 22.87
N HIS A 213 -3.15 -19.57 23.65
CA HIS A 213 -3.59 -19.67 25.04
C HIS A 213 -2.39 -19.47 25.95
N PHE A 214 -2.06 -18.19 26.20
CA PHE A 214 -0.91 -17.83 27.02
C PHE A 214 -1.17 -18.11 28.51
N HIS A 215 -0.21 -18.79 29.13
CA HIS A 215 -0.17 -19.08 30.55
C HIS A 215 1.18 -18.66 31.15
N VAL A 216 1.18 -18.37 32.46
CA VAL A 216 2.43 -18.20 33.21
C VAL A 216 2.98 -19.58 33.54
N LEU A 217 4.20 -19.87 33.08
CA LEU A 217 4.84 -21.17 33.20
C LEU A 217 6.17 -21.03 33.93
N ASN A 218 6.41 -21.89 34.91
CA ASN A 218 7.75 -22.06 35.47
C ASN A 218 8.60 -22.86 34.46
N ILE A 219 9.74 -22.31 34.04
CA ILE A 219 10.59 -22.93 33.02
C ILE A 219 11.18 -24.25 33.51
N ALA A 220 11.60 -24.32 34.79
CA ALA A 220 12.24 -25.51 35.31
C ALA A 220 11.27 -26.70 35.32
N ASP A 221 10.05 -26.48 35.81
CA ASP A 221 9.01 -27.51 35.84
C ASP A 221 8.62 -27.95 34.41
N TYR A 222 8.35 -26.98 33.54
CA TYR A 222 7.88 -27.26 32.18
C TYR A 222 8.90 -28.04 31.33
N PHE A 223 10.18 -27.66 31.36
CA PHE A 223 11.21 -28.37 30.58
C PHE A 223 11.61 -29.70 31.22
N GLN A 224 11.49 -29.85 32.54
CA GLN A 224 11.69 -31.15 33.18
C GLN A 224 10.67 -32.16 32.65
N ASP A 225 9.38 -31.79 32.59
CA ASP A 225 8.33 -32.63 32.02
C ASP A 225 8.60 -32.97 30.54
N CYS A 226 9.03 -31.99 29.74
CA CYS A 226 9.35 -32.22 28.32
C CYS A 226 10.53 -33.18 28.12
N VAL A 227 11.58 -33.06 28.95
CA VAL A 227 12.79 -33.90 28.85
C VAL A 227 12.50 -35.33 29.27
N GLU A 228 11.64 -35.54 30.27
CA GLU A 228 11.21 -36.89 30.67
C GLU A 228 10.44 -37.59 29.55
N GLU A 229 9.52 -36.89 28.90
CA GLU A 229 8.76 -37.43 27.76
C GLU A 229 9.66 -37.76 26.56
N VAL A 230 10.51 -36.82 26.13
CA VAL A 230 11.42 -37.01 24.99
C VAL A 230 12.51 -38.04 25.30
N GLY A 231 12.96 -38.11 26.56
CA GLY A 231 13.95 -39.07 27.02
C GLY A 231 13.47 -40.51 26.83
N LEU A 232 12.22 -40.81 27.19
CA LEU A 232 11.62 -42.14 27.02
C LEU A 232 11.58 -42.59 25.55
N ASP A 233 11.31 -41.68 24.63
CA ASP A 233 11.27 -41.97 23.19
C ASP A 233 12.69 -42.18 22.60
N LEU A 234 13.69 -41.47 23.12
CA LEU A 234 15.08 -41.57 22.69
C LEU A 234 15.78 -42.82 23.25
N GLU A 235 15.44 -43.24 24.47
CA GLU A 235 15.96 -44.48 25.07
C GLU A 235 15.59 -45.72 24.25
N GLN A 236 14.38 -45.75 23.68
CA GLN A 236 13.96 -46.84 22.76
C GLN A 236 14.83 -46.94 21.51
N LYS A 237 15.59 -45.87 21.19
CA LYS A 237 16.49 -45.78 20.04
C LYS A 237 17.97 -45.85 20.45
N ASP A 238 18.27 -46.21 21.70
CA ASP A 238 19.64 -46.21 22.28
C ASP A 238 20.33 -44.83 22.21
N ILE A 239 19.57 -43.73 22.33
CA ILE A 239 20.09 -42.35 22.33
C ILE A 239 20.02 -41.77 23.75
N GLN A 240 21.14 -41.24 24.25
CA GLN A 240 21.18 -40.53 25.53
C GLN A 240 20.86 -39.04 25.37
N LEU A 241 19.87 -38.56 26.14
CA LEU A 241 19.50 -37.15 26.23
C LEU A 241 20.13 -36.52 27.49
N ASN A 242 20.89 -35.44 27.31
CA ASN A 242 21.43 -34.65 28.41
C ASN A 242 20.73 -33.29 28.45
N TYR A 243 20.11 -32.97 29.58
CA TYR A 243 19.46 -31.68 29.82
C TYR A 243 20.22 -30.86 30.87
N THR A 244 20.35 -29.56 30.63
CA THR A 244 20.93 -28.62 31.59
C THR A 244 20.14 -27.32 31.55
N ASN A 245 19.53 -26.95 32.68
CA ASN A 245 18.85 -25.68 32.84
C ASN A 245 19.81 -24.61 33.37
N LEU A 246 19.99 -23.53 32.62
CA LEU A 246 20.81 -22.38 33.02
C LEU A 246 19.99 -21.22 33.62
N ALA A 247 18.66 -21.32 33.59
CA ALA A 247 17.77 -20.33 34.17
C ALA A 247 17.63 -20.52 35.70
N PRO A 248 17.44 -19.44 36.48
CA PRO A 248 17.02 -19.55 37.87
C PRO A 248 15.75 -20.40 38.04
N ALA A 249 15.65 -21.17 39.12
CA ALA A 249 14.56 -22.12 39.34
C ALA A 249 13.16 -21.47 39.45
N ASP A 250 13.10 -20.20 39.84
CA ASP A 250 11.88 -19.39 39.95
C ASP A 250 11.54 -18.61 38.66
N THR A 251 12.24 -18.87 37.56
CA THR A 251 12.01 -18.17 36.29
C THR A 251 10.65 -18.57 35.71
N CYS A 252 9.77 -17.58 35.60
CA CYS A 252 8.47 -17.73 34.96
C CYS A 252 8.41 -16.97 33.63
N ILE A 253 7.78 -17.55 32.61
CA ILE A 253 7.50 -16.93 31.31
C ILE A 253 6.02 -16.95 30.99
N VAL A 254 5.60 -16.04 30.11
CA VAL A 254 4.27 -16.07 29.50
C VAL A 254 4.39 -16.74 28.15
N ALA A 255 3.87 -17.95 28.01
CA ALA A 255 3.92 -18.72 26.77
C ALA A 255 2.67 -19.61 26.63
N ASP A 256 2.41 -20.07 25.41
CA ASP A 256 1.43 -21.11 25.14
C ASP A 256 2.14 -22.48 25.28
N PRO A 257 1.79 -23.32 26.28
CA PRO A 257 2.46 -24.58 26.55
C PRO A 257 2.43 -25.53 25.35
N GLU A 258 1.29 -25.62 24.65
CA GLU A 258 1.13 -26.55 23.53
C GLU A 258 1.98 -26.14 22.34
N GLN A 259 2.07 -24.84 22.06
CA GLN A 259 2.94 -24.33 20.99
C GLN A 259 4.41 -24.47 21.33
N LEU A 260 4.79 -24.21 22.58
CA LEU A 260 6.17 -24.36 23.03
C LEU A 260 6.62 -25.83 22.96
N LYS A 261 5.73 -26.78 23.33
CA LYS A 261 5.99 -28.22 23.24
C LYS A 261 6.23 -28.65 21.80
N LYS A 262 5.41 -28.17 20.85
CA LYS A 262 5.61 -28.43 19.41
C LYS A 262 6.96 -27.93 18.91
N VAL A 263 7.40 -26.74 19.35
CA VAL A 263 8.72 -26.21 18.96
C VAL A 263 9.84 -27.10 19.49
N ILE A 264 9.77 -27.51 20.77
CA ILE A 264 10.78 -28.37 21.39
C ILE A 264 10.87 -29.72 20.65
N ASN A 265 9.73 -30.37 20.42
CA ASN A 265 9.68 -31.67 19.75
C ASN A 265 10.15 -31.63 18.29
N ASN A 266 10.08 -30.47 17.63
CA ASN A 266 10.59 -30.32 16.26
C ASN A 266 12.10 -30.01 16.20
N ILE A 267 12.69 -29.52 17.29
CA ILE A 267 14.11 -29.14 17.35
C ILE A 267 14.99 -30.32 17.79
N ILE A 268 14.52 -31.12 18.75
CA ILE A 268 15.21 -32.32 19.26
C ILE A 268 15.06 -33.47 18.25
#